data_AF-A0A6M3X637-F1
#
_entry.id   AF-A0A6M3X637-F1
#
_cell.length_a   1.000
_cell.length_b   1.000
_cell.length_c   1.000
_cell.angle_alpha   90.00
_cell.angle_beta   90.00
_cell.angle_gamma   90.00
#
_symmetry.space_group_name_H-M   'P 1'
#
loop_
_entity.id
_entity.type
_entity.pdbx_description
1 polymer ?
#
loop_
_entity_poly.entity_id
_entity_poly.type
_entity_poly.pdbx_seq_one_letter_code
_entity_poly.pdbx_strand_id
1 'polypeptide(L)'
;MSKVEQISEEQLEDITFRNIIHWRKDELERILDGEKVIDVIPQSNQRRKLYRDGILVSKYKRAGRTIALTPKAKKLLEEIL
;
A
#
# COMPACT_ATOMS: atom_id res chain seq x y z
N MET A 1 19.06 10.77 -32.29
CA MET A 1 19.24 9.62 -31.38
C MET A 1 18.56 9.95 -30.06
N SER A 2 17.51 9.23 -29.71
CA SER A 2 16.79 9.43 -28.44
C SER A 2 17.69 9.00 -27.28
N LYS A 3 17.98 9.90 -26.35
CA LYS A 3 18.61 9.56 -25.07
C LYS A 3 17.58 8.72 -24.31
N VAL A 4 17.84 7.43 -24.12
CA VAL A 4 17.07 6.62 -23.19
C VAL A 4 17.48 7.10 -21.80
N GLU A 5 16.60 7.82 -21.12
CA GLU A 5 16.80 8.16 -19.70
C GLU A 5 16.85 6.86 -18.90
N GLN A 6 17.95 6.65 -18.18
CA GLN A 6 18.07 5.54 -17.25
C GLN A 6 17.24 5.87 -16.01
N ILE A 7 16.24 5.03 -15.73
CA ILE A 7 15.43 5.11 -14.53
C ILE A 7 16.29 4.64 -13.36
N SER A 8 16.37 5.42 -12.28
CA SER A 8 17.07 5.00 -11.06
C SER A 8 16.27 3.94 -10.28
N GLU A 9 16.95 3.18 -9.42
CA GLU A 9 16.28 2.20 -8.56
C GLU A 9 15.20 2.84 -7.68
N GLU A 10 15.49 4.01 -7.10
CA GLU A 10 14.53 4.78 -6.29
C GLU A 10 13.29 5.19 -7.09
N GLN A 11 13.47 5.64 -8.34
CA GLN A 11 12.35 5.96 -9.23
C GLN A 11 11.52 4.72 -9.55
N LEU A 12 12.17 3.57 -9.76
CA LEU A 12 11.47 2.31 -10.03
C LEU A 12 10.68 1.82 -8.82
N GLU A 13 11.23 1.95 -7.61
CA GLU A 13 10.53 1.63 -6.36
C GLU A 13 9.29 2.49 -6.18
N ASP A 14 9.40 3.80 -6.41
CA ASP A 14 8.27 4.72 -6.33
C ASP A 14 7.20 4.44 -7.39
N ILE A 15 7.59 4.16 -8.64
CA ILE A 15 6.66 3.74 -9.70
C ILE A 15 5.93 2.45 -9.29
N THR A 16 6.68 1.46 -8.79
CA THR A 16 6.12 0.18 -8.34
C THR A 16 5.13 0.38 -7.20
N PHE A 17 5.49 1.20 -6.21
CA PHE A 17 4.61 1.56 -5.10
C PHE A 17 3.31 2.20 -5.59
N ARG A 18 3.40 3.18 -6.49
CA ARG A 18 2.22 3.85 -7.08
C ARG A 18 1.33 2.87 -7.84
N ASN A 19 1.92 1.97 -8.62
CA ASN A 19 1.17 0.97 -9.38
C ASN A 19 0.41 0.00 -8.48
N ILE A 20 1.02 -0.45 -7.36
CA ILE A 20 0.34 -1.34 -6.41
C ILE A 20 -0.85 -0.63 -5.77
N ILE A 21 -0.69 0.63 -5.33
CA ILE A 21 -1.80 1.41 -4.77
C ILE A 21 -2.92 1.57 -5.80
N HIS A 22 -2.59 1.87 -7.06
CA HIS A 22 -3.57 2.01 -8.13
C HIS A 22 -4.33 0.71 -8.41
N TRP A 23 -3.63 -0.41 -8.57
CA TRP A 23 -4.25 -1.71 -8.86
C TRP A 23 -5.09 -2.26 -7.71
N ARG A 24 -4.81 -1.86 -6.48
CA ARG A 24 -5.55 -2.30 -5.28
C ARG A 24 -6.45 -1.22 -4.71
N LYS A 25 -6.74 -0.15 -5.47
CA LYS A 25 -7.45 1.04 -5.01
C LYS A 25 -8.70 0.69 -4.19
N ASP A 26 -9.63 -0.08 -4.75
CA ASP A 26 -10.90 -0.45 -4.12
C ASP A 26 -10.71 -1.18 -2.77
N GLU A 27 -9.73 -2.08 -2.67
CA GLU A 27 -9.44 -2.78 -1.41
C GLU A 27 -8.86 -1.83 -0.36
N LEU A 28 -7.98 -0.92 -0.78
CA LEU A 28 -7.33 0.02 0.13
C LEU A 28 -8.31 1.10 0.60
N GLU A 29 -9.26 1.52 -0.23
CA GLU A 29 -10.37 2.41 0.14
C GLU A 29 -11.23 1.80 1.23
N ARG A 30 -11.66 0.54 1.07
CA ARG A 30 -12.44 -0.17 2.10
C ARG A 30 -11.70 -0.22 3.44
N ILE A 31 -10.38 -0.43 3.41
CA ILE A 31 -9.53 -0.39 4.60
C ILE A 31 -9.46 1.03 5.18
N LEU A 32 -9.42 2.06 4.34
CA LEU A 32 -9.43 3.46 4.75
C LEU A 32 -10.75 3.83 5.45
N ASP A 33 -11.87 3.32 4.94
CA ASP A 33 -13.22 3.45 5.50
C ASP A 33 -13.43 2.67 6.80
N GLY A 34 -12.42 1.88 7.20
CA GLY A 34 -12.37 1.24 8.52
C GLY A 34 -12.66 -0.26 8.50
N GLU A 35 -12.83 -0.88 7.33
CA GLU A 35 -12.92 -2.33 7.25
C GLU A 35 -11.62 -3.00 7.71
N LYS A 36 -11.73 -4.17 8.33
CA LYS A 36 -10.55 -4.89 8.80
C LYS A 36 -9.78 -5.44 7.60
N VAL A 37 -8.47 -5.22 7.59
CA VAL A 37 -7.58 -5.70 6.53
C VAL A 37 -7.64 -7.21 6.32
N ILE A 38 -7.94 -8.00 7.35
CA ILE A 38 -8.07 -9.45 7.22
C ILE A 38 -9.35 -9.87 6.48
N ASP A 39 -10.39 -9.04 6.51
CA ASP A 39 -11.65 -9.30 5.83
C ASP A 39 -11.56 -8.85 4.36
N VAL A 40 -10.88 -7.73 4.10
CA VAL A 40 -10.64 -7.23 2.73
C VAL A 40 -9.56 -8.04 2.01
N ILE A 41 -8.44 -8.33 2.67
CA ILE A 41 -7.29 -9.06 2.11
C ILE A 41 -7.05 -10.32 2.97
N PRO A 42 -7.83 -11.41 2.76
CA PRO A 42 -7.83 -12.58 3.64
C PRO A 42 -6.58 -13.46 3.50
N GLN A 43 -5.90 -13.41 2.38
CA GLN A 43 -4.73 -14.24 2.12
C GLN A 43 -3.48 -13.66 2.80
N SER A 44 -2.84 -14.45 3.66
CA SER A 44 -1.71 -14.00 4.48
C SER A 44 -0.45 -13.68 3.67
N ASN A 45 -0.22 -14.39 2.57
CA ASN A 45 0.88 -14.14 1.63
C ASN A 45 0.74 -12.76 0.95
N GLN A 46 -0.47 -12.36 0.56
CA GLN A 46 -0.73 -11.04 -0.02
C GLN A 46 -0.48 -9.93 1.01
N ARG A 47 -0.99 -10.09 2.25
CA ARG A 47 -0.71 -9.12 3.31
C ARG A 47 0.79 -8.99 3.58
N ARG A 48 1.54 -10.11 3.61
CA ARG A 48 3.01 -10.09 3.76
C ARG A 48 3.72 -9.33 2.65
N LYS A 49 3.26 -9.44 1.40
CA LYS A 49 3.79 -8.61 0.30
C LYS A 49 3.54 -7.13 0.56
N LEU A 50 2.30 -6.75 0.86
CA LEU A 50 1.98 -5.34 1.17
C LEU A 50 2.70 -4.77 2.40
N TYR A 51 3.08 -5.61 3.38
CA TYR A 51 3.98 -5.18 4.44
C TYR A 51 5.38 -4.88 3.93
N ARG A 52 5.93 -5.75 3.09
CA ARG A 52 7.25 -5.58 2.46
C ARG A 52 7.28 -4.36 1.56
N ASP A 53 6.20 -4.12 0.83
CA ASP A 53 6.05 -3.01 -0.10
C ASP A 53 5.75 -1.68 0.63
N GLY A 54 5.72 -1.67 1.97
CA GLY A 54 5.50 -0.46 2.76
C GLY A 54 4.08 0.10 2.69
N ILE A 55 3.10 -0.70 2.27
CA ILE A 55 1.69 -0.30 2.14
C ILE A 55 0.93 -0.55 3.43
N LEU A 56 1.16 -1.71 4.06
CA LEU A 56 0.57 -2.06 5.35
C LEU A 56 1.56 -1.91 6.50
N VAL A 57 1.02 -1.63 7.69
CA VAL A 57 1.76 -1.63 8.95
C VAL A 57 0.90 -2.18 10.07
N SER A 58 1.54 -2.90 11.00
CA SER A 58 0.89 -3.33 12.23
C SER A 58 1.00 -2.22 13.28
N LYS A 59 -0.14 -1.83 13.85
CA LYS A 59 -0.22 -0.83 14.92
C LYS A 59 -0.73 -1.48 16.20
N TYR A 60 -0.09 -1.19 17.32
CA TYR A 60 -0.57 -1.59 18.64
C TYR A 60 -1.51 -0.52 19.18
N LYS A 61 -2.73 -0.91 19.53
CA LYS A 61 -3.72 -0.08 20.24
C LYS A 61 -4.06 -0.75 21.57
N ARG A 62 -4.76 -0.05 22.47
CA ARG A 62 -5.23 -0.61 23.75
C ARG A 62 -6.00 -1.92 23.58
N ALA A 63 -6.73 -2.08 22.48
CA ALA A 63 -7.50 -3.29 22.15
C ALA A 63 -6.68 -4.40 21.46
N GLY A 64 -5.35 -4.25 21.35
CA GLY A 64 -4.46 -5.23 20.72
C GLY A 64 -3.84 -4.75 19.41
N ARG A 65 -3.30 -5.70 18.65
CA ARG A 65 -2.63 -5.45 17.36
C ARG A 65 -3.67 -5.29 16.25
N THR A 66 -3.56 -4.20 15.51
CA THR A 66 -4.38 -3.88 14.34
C THR A 66 -3.49 -3.75 13.10
N ILE A 67 -4.07 -3.94 11.92
CA ILE A 67 -3.39 -3.75 10.63
C ILE A 67 -3.98 -2.49 10.00
N ALA A 68 -3.15 -1.61 9.46
CA ALA A 68 -3.57 -0.37 8.84
C ALA A 68 -2.67 -0.02 7.65
N LEU A 69 -3.13 0.91 6.79
CA LEU A 69 -2.28 1.53 5.77
C LEU A 69 -1.19 2.39 6.41
N THR A 70 -0.01 2.44 5.79
CA THR A 70 1.06 3.38 6.13
C THR A 70 0.65 4.82 5.78
N PRO A 71 1.23 5.85 6.43
CA PRO A 71 0.96 7.24 6.07
C PRO A 71 1.25 7.55 4.59
N LYS A 72 2.34 6.99 4.02
CA LYS A 72 2.69 7.15 2.60
C LYS A 72 1.60 6.56 1.69
N ALA A 73 1.14 5.34 1.97
CA ALA A 73 0.08 4.69 1.21
C ALA A 73 -1.25 5.44 1.31
N LYS A 74 -1.63 5.91 2.51
CA LYS A 74 -2.85 6.71 2.71
C LYS A 74 -2.85 7.99 1.89
N LYS A 75 -1.77 8.77 2.02
CA LYS A 75 -1.64 10.05 1.30
C LYS A 75 -1.74 9.84 -0.21
N LEU A 76 -1.04 8.84 -0.73
CA LEU A 76 -1.09 8.55 -2.17
C LEU A 76 -2.45 8.04 -2.62
N LEU A 77 -3.13 7.22 -1.81
CA LEU A 77 -4.49 6.79 -2.11
C LEU A 77 -5.44 7.98 -2.18
N GLU A 78 -5.37 8.89 -1.20
CA GLU A 78 -6.14 10.14 -1.16
C GLU A 78 -5.85 11.07 -2.35
N GLU A 79 -4.63 11.08 -2.89
CA GLU A 79 -4.28 11.83 -4.12
C GLU A 79 -4.87 11.22 -5.40
N ILE A 80 -5.26 9.94 -5.38
CA ILE A 80 -5.84 9.21 -6.53
C ILE A 80 -7.38 9.20 -6.47
N LEU A 81 -7.98 9.53 -5.32
CA LEU A 81 -9.43 9.65 -5.13
C LEU A 81 -9.96 10.95 -5.73
#